data_AF-A0A8J7BEN6-F1
#
_entry.id   AF-A0A8J7BEN6-F1
#
_cell.length_a   1.000
_cell.length_b   1.000
_cell.length_c   1.000
_cell.angle_alpha   90.00
_cell.angle_beta   90.00
_cell.angle_gamma   90.00
#
_symmetry.space_group_name_H-M   'P 1'
#
loop_
_entity.id
_entity.type
_entity.pdbx_description
1 polymer ?
#
loop_
_entity_poly.entity_id
_entity_poly.type
_entity_poly.pdbx_seq_one_letter_code
_entity_poly.pdbx_strand_id
1 'polypeptide(L)' 'MLSRLVSFVQTEFGVSNEEVATAFHHSDSATQLPMILWQYGFINTAQLDALFAWLERARFRSVEG' A
#
# COMPACT_ATOMS: atom_id res chain seq x y z
N MET A 1 -0.96 11.12 -1.77
CA MET A 1 -1.59 9.78 -1.62
C MET A 1 -0.53 8.71 -1.36
N LEU A 2 0.40 8.55 -2.29
CA LEU A 2 1.49 7.57 -2.28
C LEU A 2 2.36 7.60 -1.02
N SER A 3 2.80 8.79 -0.58
CA SER A 3 3.58 8.95 0.65
C SER A 3 2.85 8.49 1.92
N ARG A 4 1.52 8.66 1.98
CA ARG A 4 0.71 8.24 3.14
C ARG A 4 0.53 6.71 3.19
N LEU A 5 0.45 6.09 2.02
CA LEU A 5 0.42 4.64 1.86
C LEU A 5 1.75 4.04 2.34
N VAL A 6 2.88 4.59 1.90
CA VAL A 6 4.21 4.15 2.35
C VAL A 6 4.34 4.22 3.87
N SER A 7 3.98 5.34 4.49
CA SER A 7 4.03 5.47 5.95
C SER A 7 3.11 4.46 6.65
N PHE A 8 1.92 4.20 6.11
CA PHE A 8 1.00 3.21 6.67
C PHE A 8 1.58 1.81 6.62
N VAL A 9 2.10 1.38 5.46
CA VAL A 9 2.68 0.04 5.27
C VAL A 9 3.94 -0.13 6.14
N GLN A 10 4.78 0.89 6.26
CA GLN A 10 5.96 0.86 7.16
C GLN A 10 5.57 0.75 8.64
N THR A 11 4.52 1.46 9.06
CA THR A 11 4.12 1.52 10.49
C THR A 11 3.29 0.30 10.90
N GLU A 12 2.31 -0.08 10.08
CA GLU A 12 1.34 -1.14 10.42
C GLU A 12 1.83 -2.53 10.03
N PHE A 13 2.60 -2.65 8.95
CA PHE A 13 3.06 -3.94 8.44
C PHE A 13 4.56 -4.16 8.66
N GLY A 14 5.32 -3.14 9.07
CA GLY A 14 6.76 -3.25 9.30
C GLY A 14 7.58 -3.46 8.03
N VAL A 15 7.00 -3.14 6.85
CA VAL A 15 7.66 -3.32 5.55
C VAL A 15 8.82 -2.33 5.45
N SER A 16 9.99 -2.81 5.05
CA SER A 16 11.18 -1.98 4.92
C SER A 16 11.09 -1.05 3.72
N ASN A 17 11.81 0.07 3.77
CA ASN A 17 11.83 1.04 2.67
C ASN A 17 12.26 0.41 1.34
N GLU A 18 13.18 -0.55 1.38
CA GLU A 18 13.63 -1.29 0.19
C GLU A 18 12.50 -2.11 -0.45
N GLU A 19 11.71 -2.82 0.35
CA GLU A 19 10.58 -3.64 -0.12
C GLU A 19 9.48 -2.76 -0.73
N VAL A 20 9.19 -1.62 -0.08
CA VAL A 20 8.27 -0.62 -0.61
C VAL A 20 8.80 -0.04 -1.92
N ALA A 21 10.09 0.29 -2.01
CA ALA A 21 10.71 0.86 -3.20
C ALA A 21 10.68 -0.12 -4.38
N THR A 22 10.93 -1.41 -4.15
CA THR A 22 10.79 -2.46 -5.15
C THR A 22 9.35 -2.55 -5.67
N ALA A 23 8.37 -2.56 -4.76
CA ALA A 23 6.96 -2.60 -5.15
C ALA A 23 6.52 -1.33 -5.91
N PHE A 24 7.05 -0.17 -5.51
CA PHE A 24 6.80 1.12 -6.16
C PHE A 24 7.35 1.17 -7.58
N HIS A 25 8.55 0.63 -7.78
CA HIS A 25 9.20 0.64 -9.08
C HIS A 25 8.41 -0.15 -10.14
N HIS A 26 7.67 -1.17 -9.69
CA HIS A 26 6.80 -1.99 -10.53
C HIS A 26 5.34 -1.52 -10.59
N SER A 27 4.94 -0.57 -9.73
CA SER A 27 3.57 -0.08 -9.66
C SER A 27 3.41 1.23 -10.42
N ASP A 28 2.60 1.23 -11.48
CA ASP A 28 2.22 2.47 -12.18
C ASP A 28 1.10 3.22 -11.42
N SER A 29 0.41 2.52 -10.51
CA SER A 29 -0.74 3.04 -9.77
C SER A 29 -0.78 2.56 -8.32
N ALA A 30 -1.29 3.42 -7.42
CA ALA A 30 -1.48 3.10 -5.99
C ALA A 30 -2.39 1.88 -5.75
N THR A 31 -3.22 1.52 -6.73
CA THR A 31 -4.10 0.35 -6.73
C THR A 31 -3.35 -0.95 -7.04
N GLN A 32 -2.19 -0.89 -7.70
CA GLN A 32 -1.36 -2.07 -8.00
C GLN A 32 -0.36 -2.38 -6.89
N LEU A 33 0.02 -1.39 -6.07
CA LEU A 33 0.97 -1.58 -4.98
C LEU A 33 0.58 -2.73 -4.01
N PRO A 34 -0.69 -2.86 -3.55
CA PRO A 34 -1.08 -3.93 -2.64
C PRO A 34 -0.88 -5.32 -3.28
N MET A 35 -1.27 -5.45 -4.55
CA MET A 35 -1.11 -6.70 -5.31
C MET A 35 0.35 -7.07 -5.54
N ILE A 36 1.22 -6.08 -5.72
CA ILE A 36 2.66 -6.30 -5.88
C ILE A 36 3.26 -6.72 -4.53
N LEU A 37 2.96 -6.01 -3.44
CA LEU A 37 3.44 -6.38 -2.10
C LEU A 37 3.05 -7.83 -1.72
N TRP A 38 1.84 -8.26 -2.08
CA TRP A 38 1.41 -9.64 -1.86
C TRP A 38 2.10 -10.65 -2.78
N GLN A 39 2.29 -10.33 -4.07
CA GLN A 39 3.00 -11.20 -5.01
C GLN A 39 4.46 -11.44 -4.61
N TYR A 40 5.12 -10.45 -4.03
CA TYR A 40 6.47 -10.59 -3.50
C TYR A 40 6.52 -11.29 -2.13
N GLY A 41 5.37 -11.49 -1.48
CA GLY A 41 5.29 -12.12 -0.16
C GLY A 41 5.65 -11.20 1.01
N PHE A 42 5.72 -9.88 0.78
CA PHE A 42 5.99 -8.88 1.83
C PHE A 42 4.82 -8.70 2.79
N ILE A 43 3.60 -9.00 2.33
CA ILE A 43 2.37 -8.94 3.12
C ILE A 43 1.54 -10.20 2.95
N ASN A 44 0.78 -10.56 3.98
CA ASN A 44 -0.18 -11.65 3.92
C ASN A 44 -1.56 -11.16 3.43
N THR A 45 -2.47 -12.11 3.19
CA THR A 45 -3.82 -11.83 2.68
C THR A 45 -4.66 -10.95 3.61
N ALA A 46 -4.44 -11.00 4.94
CA ALA A 46 -5.14 -10.16 5.90
C ALA A 46 -4.63 -8.71 5.88
N GLN A 47 -3.32 -8.52 5.76
CA GLN A 47 -2.68 -7.21 5.57
C GLN A 47 -3.06 -6.60 4.22
N LEU A 48 -3.18 -7.43 3.17
CA LEU A 48 -3.67 -7.02 1.86
C LEU A 48 -5.09 -6.43 1.96
N ASP A 49 -6.00 -7.11 2.63
CA ASP A 49 -7.38 -6.65 2.84
C ASP A 49 -7.43 -5.31 3.61
N ALA A 50 -6.68 -5.21 4.71
CA ALA A 50 -6.56 -3.97 5.49
C ALA A 50 -5.99 -2.81 4.66
N LEU A 51 -5.02 -3.08 3.78
CA LEU A 51 -4.41 -2.08 2.90
C LEU A 51 -5.40 -1.59 1.84
N PHE A 52 -6.23 -2.49 1.27
CA PHE A 52 -7.31 -2.11 0.36
C PHE A 52 -8.38 -1.26 1.05
N ALA A 53 -8.83 -1.68 2.24
CA ALA A 53 -9.79 -0.91 3.04
C ALA A 53 -9.25 0.49 3.39
N TRP A 54 -7.96 0.59 3.72
CA TRP A 54 -7.30 1.87 3.97
C TRP A 54 -7.22 2.72 2.70
N LEU A 55 -6.86 2.14 1.55
CA LEU A 55 -6.79 2.83 0.25
C LEU A 55 -8.14 3.41 -0.16
N GLU A 56 -9.23 2.68 0.03
CA GLU A 56 -10.58 3.17 -0.24
C GLU A 56 -10.94 4.35 0.67
N ARG A 57 -10.66 4.25 1.97
CA ARG A 57 -10.89 5.34 2.93
C ARG A 57 -10.03 6.57 2.63
N ALA A 58 -8.79 6.37 2.19
CA ALA A 58 -7.88 7.44 1.80
C ALA A 58 -8.34 8.13 0.52
N ARG A 59 -8.82 7.35 -0.47
CA ARG A 59 -9.38 7.86 -1.73
C ARG A 59 -10.67 8.64 -1.52
N PHE A 60 -11.57 8.12 -0.67
CA PHE A 60 -12.84 8.76 -0.37
C PHE A 60 -12.64 10.14 0.28
N ARG A 61 -11.64 10.28 1.16
CA ARG A 61 -11.34 11.54 1.86
C ARG A 61 -10.82 12.67 0.96
N SER A 62 -10.51 12.39 -0.31
CA SER A 62 -10.07 13.41 -1.28
C SER A 62 -11.18 13.91 -2.20
N VAL A 63 -12.39 13.35 -2.13
CA VAL A 63 -13.56 13.76 -2.95
C VAL A 63 -14.45 14.81 -2.26
N GLU A 64 -14.25 15.05 -0.97
CA GLU A 64 -15.01 15.99 -0.15
C GLU A 64 -14.21 17.29 0.09
N GLY A 65 -13.84 17.99 -1.00
CA GLY A 65 -13.09 19.24 -0.95
C GLY A 65 -13.40 20.16 -2.12
#